data_AF-A0A1I3FPZ9-F1
#
_entry.id   AF-A0A1I3FPZ9-F1
#
_cell.length_a   1.000
_cell.length_b   1.000
_cell.length_c   1.000
_cell.angle_alpha   90.00
_cell.angle_beta   90.00
_cell.angle_gamma   90.00
#
_symmetry.space_group_name_H-M   'P 1'
#
loop_
_entity.id
_entity.type
_entity.pdbx_description
1 polymer ?
#
loop_
_entity_poly.entity_id
_entity_poly.type
_entity_poly.pdbx_seq_one_letter_code
_entity_poly.pdbx_strand_id
1 'polypeptide(L)'
;MVDHDIFEAVRVTPAQARSAYSLVAMSHPKVSFDDWRRFLRGAIRAGRKDDGIVGLRDRKGCIHALFAFRVVQALGRDATLQVTELALLRLPGTVLVKSLISFARDLAAELGLPSISIDMQPSDIWSQDRHALEQRGFAVDRVQMRGKARAPRGVPSKL
;
A
#
# COMPACT_ATOMS: atom_id res chain seq x y z
N MET A 1 3.78 -26.19 -11.40
CA MET A 1 2.37 -25.84 -11.15
C MET A 1 2.24 -24.36 -11.42
N VAL A 2 1.58 -23.99 -12.52
CA VAL A 2 1.40 -22.58 -12.90
C VAL A 2 0.38 -22.02 -11.92
N ASP A 3 0.81 -21.16 -11.00
CA ASP A 3 -0.11 -20.41 -10.14
C ASP A 3 -0.98 -19.59 -11.11
N HIS A 4 -2.23 -20.01 -11.30
CA HIS A 4 -3.20 -19.13 -11.95
C HIS A 4 -3.23 -17.84 -11.13
N ASP A 5 -3.08 -16.67 -11.77
CA ASP A 5 -3.27 -15.39 -11.10
C ASP A 5 -4.68 -15.35 -10.49
N ILE A 6 -4.75 -15.70 -9.20
CA ILE A 6 -5.98 -15.74 -8.41
C ILE A 6 -6.51 -14.31 -8.25
N PHE A 7 -5.59 -13.35 -8.28
CA PHE A 7 -5.86 -11.94 -8.12
C PHE A 7 -5.35 -11.14 -9.32
N GLU A 8 -6.20 -10.24 -9.79
CA GLU A 8 -5.86 -9.19 -10.72
C GLU A 8 -5.55 -7.91 -9.93
N ALA A 9 -4.43 -7.25 -10.23
CA ALA A 9 -4.14 -5.94 -9.67
C ALA A 9 -4.89 -4.85 -10.45
N VAL A 10 -5.76 -4.11 -9.76
CA VAL A 10 -6.58 -3.06 -10.37
C VAL A 10 -6.36 -1.73 -9.65
N ARG A 11 -6.20 -0.63 -10.42
CA ARG A 11 -6.20 0.71 -9.84
C ARG A 11 -7.58 1.00 -9.24
N VAL A 12 -7.59 1.45 -7.99
CA VAL A 12 -8.82 1.79 -7.28
C VAL A 12 -9.28 3.16 -7.72
N THR A 13 -10.47 3.19 -8.33
CA THR A 13 -11.12 4.43 -8.77
C THR A 13 -12.10 4.94 -7.71
N PRO A 14 -12.59 6.20 -7.79
CA PRO A 14 -13.58 6.70 -6.85
C PRO A 14 -14.89 5.89 -6.89
N ALA A 15 -15.20 5.27 -8.03
CA ALA A 15 -16.35 4.37 -8.18
C ALA A 15 -16.20 3.09 -7.33
N GLN A 16 -14.96 2.62 -7.11
CA GLN A 16 -14.65 1.46 -6.28
C GLN A 16 -14.37 1.82 -4.82
N ALA A 17 -14.46 3.10 -4.45
CA ALA A 17 -14.16 3.56 -3.09
C ALA A 17 -14.99 2.83 -2.03
N ARG A 18 -16.28 2.60 -2.32
CA ARG A 18 -17.19 1.96 -1.36
C ARG A 18 -16.91 0.47 -1.19
N SER A 19 -16.59 -0.26 -2.27
CA SER A 19 -16.25 -1.68 -2.19
C SER A 19 -14.90 -1.93 -1.51
N ALA A 20 -13.94 -1.01 -1.69
CA ALA A 20 -12.66 -1.03 -1.01
C ALA A 20 -12.75 -0.69 0.48
N TYR A 21 -13.78 0.07 0.92
CA TYR A 21 -13.83 0.61 2.28
C TYR A 21 -13.91 -0.45 3.37
N SER A 22 -14.59 -1.58 3.14
CA SER A 22 -14.69 -2.63 4.15
C SER A 22 -13.30 -3.12 4.60
N LEU A 23 -12.36 -3.25 3.67
CA LEU A 23 -10.99 -3.66 3.95
C LEU A 23 -10.20 -2.58 4.69
N VAL A 24 -10.42 -1.31 4.33
CA VAL A 24 -9.84 -0.15 5.03
C VAL A 24 -10.36 -0.07 6.47
N ALA A 25 -11.67 -0.24 6.69
CA ALA A 25 -12.27 -0.16 8.01
C ALA A 25 -11.79 -1.28 8.94
N MET A 26 -11.49 -2.48 8.40
CA MET A 26 -10.89 -3.57 9.17
C MET A 26 -9.43 -3.29 9.56
N SER A 27 -8.63 -2.76 8.62
CA SER A 27 -7.19 -2.54 8.84
C SER A 27 -6.89 -1.24 9.60
N HIS A 28 -7.76 -0.24 9.45
CA HIS A 28 -7.65 1.07 10.07
C HIS A 28 -9.00 1.48 10.70
N PRO A 29 -9.39 0.93 11.86
CA PRO A 29 -10.71 1.14 12.46
C PRO A 29 -11.03 2.61 12.81
N LYS A 30 -10.00 3.47 12.88
CA LYS A 30 -10.14 4.90 13.16
C LYS A 30 -10.40 5.74 11.90
N VAL A 31 -10.33 5.15 10.71
CA VAL A 31 -10.50 5.86 9.43
C VAL A 31 -11.96 5.82 9.01
N SER A 32 -12.59 7.01 8.96
CA SER A 32 -13.95 7.14 8.47
C SER A 32 -14.02 6.96 6.94
N PHE A 33 -15.21 6.67 6.42
CA PHE A 33 -15.41 6.59 4.96
C PHE A 33 -15.07 7.90 4.25
N ASP A 34 -15.34 9.05 4.88
CA ASP A 34 -15.01 10.34 4.30
C ASP A 34 -13.50 10.61 4.29
N ASP A 35 -12.77 10.19 5.32
CA ASP A 35 -11.30 10.27 5.34
C ASP A 35 -10.69 9.38 4.27
N TRP A 36 -11.20 8.15 4.12
CA TRP A 36 -10.83 7.24 3.04
C TRP A 36 -11.09 7.87 1.66
N ARG A 37 -12.29 8.40 1.43
CA ARG A 37 -12.64 9.04 0.15
C ARG A 37 -11.79 10.29 -0.12
N ARG A 38 -11.39 11.03 0.92
CA ARG A 38 -10.47 12.16 0.80
C ARG A 38 -9.07 11.68 0.41
N PHE A 39 -8.57 10.65 1.06
CA PHE A 39 -7.27 10.01 0.76
C PHE A 39 -7.23 9.50 -0.68
N LEU A 40 -8.23 8.70 -1.10
CA LEU A 40 -8.34 8.18 -2.45
C LEU A 40 -8.39 9.29 -3.52
N ARG A 41 -9.17 10.36 -3.28
CA ARG A 41 -9.19 11.52 -4.20
C ARG A 41 -7.84 12.23 -4.28
N GLY A 42 -7.11 12.32 -3.17
CA GLY A 42 -5.75 12.87 -3.14
C GLY A 42 -4.79 12.04 -3.98
N ALA A 43 -4.84 10.70 -3.82
CA ALA A 43 -4.03 9.77 -4.59
C ALA A 43 -4.35 9.78 -6.10
N ILE A 44 -5.61 10.05 -6.48
CA ILE A 44 -6.03 10.10 -7.89
C ILE A 44 -5.80 11.47 -8.52
N ARG A 45 -5.90 12.57 -7.76
CA ARG A 45 -5.75 13.95 -8.28
C ARG A 45 -4.39 14.21 -8.91
N ALA A 46 -3.39 13.40 -8.60
CA ALA A 46 -2.12 13.46 -9.28
C ALA A 46 -2.23 13.03 -10.75
N GLY A 47 -3.12 12.10 -11.13
CA GLY A 47 -3.24 11.62 -12.52
C GLY A 47 -1.93 11.09 -13.09
N ARG A 48 -0.90 10.91 -12.24
CA ARG A 48 0.42 10.51 -12.65
C ARG A 48 0.42 8.99 -12.68
N LYS A 49 1.13 8.44 -13.66
CA LYS A 49 1.37 6.99 -13.70
C LYS A 49 2.23 6.52 -12.51
N ASP A 50 2.89 7.47 -11.85
CA ASP A 50 3.88 7.24 -10.80
C ASP A 50 3.29 7.18 -9.39
N ASP A 51 1.98 7.36 -9.20
CA ASP A 51 1.30 7.21 -7.92
C ASP A 51 -0.12 6.64 -8.04
N GLY A 52 -0.65 6.13 -6.93
CA GLY A 52 -2.03 5.69 -6.87
C GLY A 52 -2.31 4.65 -5.78
N ILE A 53 -3.50 4.07 -5.87
CA ILE A 53 -3.95 2.99 -4.99
C ILE A 53 -4.35 1.81 -5.86
N VAL A 54 -3.90 0.62 -5.46
CA VAL A 54 -4.15 -0.63 -6.15
C VAL A 54 -4.86 -1.59 -5.21
N GLY A 55 -5.82 -2.32 -5.75
CA GLY A 55 -6.49 -3.43 -5.09
C GLY A 55 -6.14 -4.74 -5.78
N LEU A 56 -5.92 -5.81 -4.99
CA LEU A 56 -5.86 -7.18 -5.50
C LEU A 56 -7.27 -7.75 -5.51
N ARG A 57 -7.81 -7.95 -6.71
CA ARG A 57 -9.19 -8.31 -6.95
C ARG A 57 -9.30 -9.73 -7.46
N ASP A 58 -10.15 -10.56 -6.85
CA ASP A 58 -10.42 -11.89 -7.37
C ASP A 58 -11.38 -11.87 -8.58
N ARG A 59 -11.61 -13.04 -9.19
CA ARG A 59 -12.52 -13.18 -10.34
C ARG A 59 -13.98 -12.81 -10.03
N LYS A 60 -14.38 -12.76 -8.76
CA LYS A 60 -15.73 -12.37 -8.32
C LYS A 60 -15.84 -10.87 -8.10
N GLY A 61 -14.75 -10.12 -8.28
CA GLY A 61 -14.70 -8.68 -8.09
C GLY A 61 -14.41 -8.25 -6.66
N CYS A 62 -14.12 -9.17 -5.75
CA CYS A 62 -13.82 -8.87 -4.34
C CYS A 62 -12.37 -8.42 -4.19
N ILE A 63 -12.15 -7.32 -3.47
CA ILE A 63 -10.81 -6.81 -3.17
C ILE A 63 -10.32 -7.44 -1.86
N HIS A 64 -9.19 -8.15 -1.93
CA HIS A 64 -8.58 -8.86 -0.80
C HIS A 64 -7.33 -8.19 -0.24
N ALA A 65 -6.72 -7.29 -1.02
CA ALA A 65 -5.65 -6.42 -0.55
C ALA A 65 -5.80 -5.03 -1.16
N LEU A 66 -5.39 -4.01 -0.44
CA LEU A 66 -5.27 -2.63 -0.88
C LEU A 66 -3.91 -2.10 -0.48
N PHE A 67 -3.31 -1.30 -1.34
CA PHE A 67 -2.06 -0.63 -1.04
C PHE A 67 -1.90 0.61 -1.91
N ALA A 68 -1.24 1.62 -1.34
CA ALA A 68 -0.79 2.78 -2.08
C ALA A 68 0.57 2.48 -2.71
N PHE A 69 0.85 3.10 -3.84
CA PHE A 69 2.19 3.15 -4.41
C PHE A 69 2.55 4.56 -4.83
N ARG A 70 3.85 4.85 -4.86
CA ARG A 70 4.41 6.08 -5.43
C ARG A 70 5.85 5.86 -5.88
N VAL A 71 6.29 6.59 -6.90
CA VAL A 71 7.72 6.70 -7.22
C VAL A 71 8.35 7.74 -6.31
N VAL A 72 9.46 7.38 -5.70
CA VAL A 72 10.24 8.26 -4.85
C VAL A 72 11.63 8.38 -5.43
N GLN A 73 12.08 9.62 -5.62
CA GLN A 73 13.48 9.94 -5.88
C GLN A 73 14.09 10.51 -4.61
N ALA A 74 15.26 9.99 -4.24
CA ALA A 74 16.03 10.51 -3.12
C ALA A 74 17.43 10.83 -3.59
N LEU A 75 18.00 11.93 -3.09
CA LEU A 75 19.35 12.34 -3.43
C LEU A 75 20.34 11.22 -3.07
N GLY A 76 21.12 10.75 -4.04
CA GLY A 76 22.10 9.68 -3.85
C GLY A 76 21.51 8.26 -3.71
N ARG A 77 20.23 8.07 -4.05
CA ARG A 77 19.62 6.74 -4.16
C ARG A 77 18.91 6.59 -5.49
N ASP A 78 18.78 5.35 -5.92
CA ASP A 78 18.02 5.05 -7.12
C ASP A 78 16.53 5.39 -6.96
N ALA A 79 15.90 5.76 -8.07
CA ALA A 79 14.45 5.91 -8.13
C ALA A 79 13.80 4.59 -7.67
N THR A 80 12.90 4.68 -6.70
CA THR A 80 12.34 3.52 -6.02
C THR A 80 10.82 3.54 -6.11
N LEU A 81 10.22 2.39 -6.44
CA LEU A 81 8.80 2.17 -6.26
C LEU A 81 8.51 1.93 -4.78
N GLN A 82 7.88 2.89 -4.11
CA GLN A 82 7.47 2.75 -2.72
C GLN A 82 6.03 2.25 -2.66
N VAL A 83 5.81 1.14 -1.96
CA VAL A 83 4.50 0.59 -1.63
C VAL A 83 4.21 0.86 -0.15
N THR A 84 3.06 1.46 0.16
CA THR A 84 2.69 1.87 1.53
C THR A 84 1.20 1.61 1.81
N GLU A 85 0.76 1.91 3.03
CA GLU A 85 -0.66 1.86 3.45
C GLU A 85 -1.32 0.51 3.10
N LEU A 86 -0.62 -0.56 3.46
CA LEU A 86 -1.06 -1.93 3.22
C LEU A 86 -2.28 -2.26 4.08
N ALA A 87 -3.35 -2.72 3.43
CA ALA A 87 -4.50 -3.34 4.06
C ALA A 87 -4.73 -4.70 3.39
N LEU A 88 -4.38 -5.81 4.06
CA LEU A 88 -4.49 -7.17 3.50
C LEU A 88 -5.43 -8.03 4.34
N LEU A 89 -6.33 -8.74 3.67
CA LEU A 89 -7.11 -9.80 4.30
C LEU A 89 -6.18 -10.96 4.65
N ARG A 90 -6.42 -11.62 5.79
CA ARG A 90 -5.68 -12.83 6.15
C ARG A 90 -6.29 -14.01 5.40
N LEU A 91 -5.58 -14.49 4.38
CA LEU A 91 -5.88 -15.72 3.67
C LEU A 91 -4.86 -16.80 4.04
N PRO A 92 -5.22 -18.10 4.01
CA PRO A 92 -4.25 -19.17 4.22
C PRO A 92 -3.08 -19.10 3.22
N GLY A 93 -1.85 -19.26 3.73
CA GLY A 93 -0.63 -19.22 2.94
C GLY A 93 -0.16 -17.81 2.57
N THR A 94 0.65 -17.70 1.52
CA THR A 94 1.37 -16.46 1.15
C THR A 94 0.90 -15.85 -0.17
N VAL A 95 -0.25 -16.29 -0.70
CA VAL A 95 -0.70 -15.95 -2.07
C VAL A 95 -0.89 -14.44 -2.30
N LEU A 96 -1.44 -13.71 -1.31
CA LEU A 96 -1.62 -12.26 -1.43
C LEU A 96 -0.28 -11.53 -1.45
N VAL A 97 0.67 -11.94 -0.59
CA VAL A 97 2.02 -11.37 -0.55
C VAL A 97 2.76 -11.66 -1.86
N LYS A 98 2.65 -12.88 -2.40
CA LYS A 98 3.22 -13.23 -3.71
C LYS A 98 2.64 -12.38 -4.84
N SER A 99 1.33 -12.16 -4.83
CA SER A 99 0.64 -11.35 -5.84
C SER A 99 1.03 -9.88 -5.74
N LEU A 100 1.15 -9.34 -4.51
CA LEU A 100 1.66 -8.01 -4.24
C LEU A 100 3.08 -7.81 -4.81
N ILE A 101 3.98 -8.76 -4.53
CA ILE A 101 5.37 -8.66 -5.00
C ILE A 101 5.46 -8.77 -6.52
N SER A 102 4.66 -9.64 -7.13
CA SER A 102 4.62 -9.78 -8.60
C SER A 102 4.14 -8.47 -9.23
N PHE A 103 3.04 -7.90 -8.73
CA PHE A 103 2.57 -6.58 -9.14
C PHE A 103 3.65 -5.50 -8.99
N ALA A 104 4.31 -5.41 -7.84
CA ALA A 104 5.32 -4.38 -7.59
C ALA A 104 6.51 -4.52 -8.55
N ARG A 105 6.91 -5.75 -8.88
CA ARG A 105 7.97 -6.03 -9.86
C ARG A 105 7.56 -5.64 -11.27
N ASP A 106 6.36 -6.01 -11.69
CA ASP A 106 5.86 -5.70 -13.02
C ASP A 106 5.71 -4.19 -13.21
N LEU A 107 5.18 -3.49 -12.20
CA LEU A 107 5.07 -2.04 -12.23
C LEU A 107 6.44 -1.35 -12.20
N ALA A 108 7.38 -1.83 -11.38
CA ALA A 108 8.73 -1.29 -11.36
C ALA A 108 9.43 -1.48 -12.71
N ALA A 109 9.26 -2.64 -13.36
CA ALA A 109 9.78 -2.91 -14.69
C ALA A 109 9.14 -1.99 -15.76
N GLU A 110 7.81 -1.82 -15.73
CA GLU A 110 7.09 -0.91 -16.63
C GLU A 110 7.59 0.54 -16.50
N LEU A 111 7.89 0.97 -15.27
CA LEU A 111 8.36 2.32 -14.97
C LEU A 111 9.90 2.48 -15.07
N GLY A 112 10.64 1.41 -15.39
CA GLY A 112 12.11 1.44 -15.48
C GLY A 112 12.80 1.71 -14.13
N LEU A 113 12.20 1.27 -13.03
CA LEU A 113 12.69 1.50 -11.67
C LEU A 113 13.56 0.32 -11.19
N PRO A 114 14.80 0.57 -10.75
CA PRO A 114 15.72 -0.48 -10.30
C PRO A 114 15.43 -1.01 -8.89
N SER A 115 14.57 -0.33 -8.12
CA SER A 115 14.35 -0.63 -6.70
C SER A 115 12.88 -0.58 -6.30
N ILE A 116 12.51 -1.43 -5.33
CA ILE A 116 11.19 -1.50 -4.71
C ILE A 116 11.37 -1.47 -3.21
N SER A 117 10.60 -0.63 -2.51
CA SER A 117 10.52 -0.60 -1.06
C SER A 117 9.08 -0.82 -0.61
N ILE A 118 8.86 -1.71 0.35
CA ILE A 118 7.52 -1.99 0.88
C ILE A 118 7.50 -1.63 2.36
N ASP A 119 6.68 -0.65 2.72
CA ASP A 119 6.48 -0.21 4.09
C ASP A 119 5.37 -1.04 4.72
N MET A 120 5.73 -1.88 5.69
CA MET A 120 4.81 -2.73 6.44
C MET A 120 4.90 -2.40 7.92
N GLN A 121 3.79 -2.43 8.66
CA GLN A 121 3.91 -2.41 10.11
C GLN A 121 4.36 -3.78 10.63
N PRO A 122 5.09 -3.84 11.76
CA PRO A 122 5.48 -5.12 12.35
C PRO A 122 4.29 -6.05 12.64
N SER A 123 3.10 -5.50 12.91
CA SER A 123 1.85 -6.26 13.09
C SER A 123 1.36 -6.95 11.83
N ASP A 124 1.77 -6.45 10.66
CA ASP A 124 1.29 -6.89 9.35
C ASP A 124 2.15 -8.03 8.79
N ILE A 125 3.38 -8.20 9.32
CA ILE A 125 4.34 -9.20 8.88
C ILE A 125 4.28 -10.43 9.80
N TRP A 126 3.68 -11.51 9.32
CA TRP A 126 3.82 -12.80 10.00
C TRP A 126 5.09 -13.49 9.55
N SER A 127 5.60 -14.44 10.34
CA SER A 127 6.87 -15.15 10.04
C SER A 127 6.90 -15.76 8.64
N GLN A 128 5.77 -16.27 8.16
CA GLN A 128 5.62 -16.84 6.81
C GLN A 128 5.71 -15.77 5.71
N ASP A 129 5.11 -14.60 5.95
CA ASP A 129 5.14 -13.46 5.02
C ASP A 129 6.56 -12.89 4.92
N ARG A 130 7.25 -12.78 6.07
CA ARG A 130 8.67 -12.40 6.14
C ARG A 130 9.55 -13.33 5.32
N HIS A 131 9.40 -14.64 5.51
CA HIS A 131 10.21 -15.60 4.76
C HIS A 131 9.94 -15.53 3.26
N ALA A 132 8.67 -15.32 2.85
CA ALA A 132 8.31 -15.15 1.44
C ALA A 132 8.89 -13.89 0.79
N LEU A 133 9.07 -12.81 1.57
CA LEU A 133 9.74 -11.57 1.16
C LEU A 133 11.26 -11.78 1.03
N GLU A 134 11.88 -12.39 2.03
CA GLU A 134 13.34 -12.68 2.05
C GLU A 134 13.74 -13.58 0.88
N GLN A 135 12.98 -14.65 0.60
CA GLN A 135 13.18 -15.51 -0.58
C GLN A 135 13.08 -14.77 -1.92
N ARG A 136 12.47 -13.57 -1.93
CA ARG A 136 12.30 -12.72 -3.12
C ARG A 136 13.29 -11.55 -3.14
N GLY A 137 14.30 -11.56 -2.28
CA GLY A 137 15.37 -10.57 -2.25
C GLY A 137 15.03 -9.29 -1.49
N PHE A 138 13.92 -9.25 -0.74
CA PHE A 138 13.65 -8.14 0.17
C PHE A 138 14.44 -8.34 1.47
N ALA A 139 15.12 -7.29 1.90
CA ALA A 139 15.75 -7.20 3.21
C ALA A 139 15.25 -5.94 3.94
N VAL A 140 15.38 -5.93 5.26
CA VAL A 140 15.06 -4.75 6.06
C VAL A 140 16.11 -3.66 5.78
N ASP A 141 15.70 -2.56 5.12
CA ASP A 141 16.61 -1.44 4.76
C ASP A 141 16.55 -0.26 5.75
N ARG A 142 15.39 0.02 6.35
CA ARG A 142 15.18 1.25 7.16
C ARG A 142 14.36 1.01 8.42
N VAL A 143 14.67 1.81 9.45
CA VAL A 143 13.88 1.96 10.68
C VAL A 143 13.12 3.28 10.62
N GLN A 144 11.80 3.25 10.83
CA GLN A 144 10.96 4.46 10.87
C GLN A 144 10.77 4.91 12.33
N MET A 145 10.99 6.20 12.61
CA MET A 145 10.70 6.82 13.90
C MET A 145 9.50 7.79 13.76
N ARG A 146 8.55 7.73 14.70
CA ARG A 146 7.35 8.59 14.68
C ARG A 146 7.25 9.41 15.97
N GLY A 147 7.27 10.73 15.85
CA GLY A 147 6.98 11.67 16.94
C GLY A 147 5.62 12.35 16.76
N LYS A 148 5.02 12.83 17.85
CA LYS A 148 3.83 13.70 17.77
C LYS A 148 4.29 15.13 17.50
N ALA A 149 3.71 15.80 16.50
CA ALA A 149 3.89 17.23 16.34
C ALA A 149 3.26 17.96 17.54
N ARG A 150 3.94 18.98 18.07
CA ARG A 150 3.41 19.81 19.15
C ARG A 150 2.24 20.63 18.60
N ALA A 151 1.08 20.57 19.25
CA ALA A 151 -0.04 21.44 18.89
C ALA A 151 0.39 22.91 19.03
N PRO A 152 -0.01 23.80 18.10
CA PRO A 152 0.23 25.23 18.25
C PRO A 152 -0.40 25.69 19.58
N ARG A 153 0.38 26.37 20.43
CA ARG A 153 -0.13 26.97 21.66
C ARG A 153 -1.22 27.97 21.25
N GLY A 154 -2.46 27.70 21.64
CA GLY A 154 -3.56 28.64 21.46
C GLY A 154 -3.18 29.98 22.10
N VAL A 155 -3.31 31.06 21.32
CA VAL A 155 -3.26 32.41 21.87
C VAL A 155 -4.48 32.55 22.79
N PRO A 156 -4.32 32.90 24.08
CA PRO A 156 -5.48 33.16 24.93
C PRO A 156 -6.24 34.36 24.36
N SER A 157 -7.50 34.14 24.01
CA SER A 157 -8.43 35.21 23.67
C SER A 157 -8.56 36.10 24.89
N LYS A 158 -8.11 37.36 24.80
CA LYS A 158 -8.48 38.37 25.79
C LYS A 158 -9.97 38.65 25.63
N LEU A 159 -10.69 38.53 26.75
CA LEU A 159 -12.04 39.05 26.94
C LEU A 159 -12.07 40.56 26.71
#